data_AF-A0AAW3DNP5-F1
#
_entry.id   AF-A0AAW3DNP5-F1
#
_cell.length_a   1.000
_cell.length_b   1.000
_cell.length_c   1.000
_cell.angle_alpha   90.00
_cell.angle_beta   90.00
_cell.angle_gamma   90.00
#
_symmetry.space_group_name_H-M   'P 1'
#
loop_
_entity.id
_entity.type
_entity.pdbx_description
1 polymer ?
#
loop_
_entity_poly.entity_id
_entity_poly.type
_entity_poly.pdbx_seq_one_letter_code
_entity_poly.pdbx_strand_id
1 'polypeptide(L)' 'VVEMQGDEMTRVIWELIKEKLIFPYVDLDLHSYDLGIEHRDATNDKVTVEAAEAIKKYNVGIKCATITPDEKRVE' A
#
# COMPACT_ATOMS: atom_id res chain seq x y z
N VAL A 1 -6.98 -0.77 10.63
CA VAL A 1 -5.52 -0.75 10.34
C VAL A 1 -5.32 -0.08 9.00
N VAL A 2 -4.29 0.75 8.84
CA VAL A 2 -4.00 1.36 7.54
C VAL A 2 -3.13 0.42 6.71
N GLU A 3 -3.58 0.12 5.50
CA GLU A 3 -2.87 -0.71 4.55
C GLU A 3 -2.37 0.16 3.40
N MET A 4 -1.08 0.04 3.08
CA MET A 4 -0.49 0.64 1.89
C MET A 4 -0.06 -0.46 0.92
N GLN A 5 -0.76 -0.56 -0.20
CA GLN A 5 -0.40 -1.49 -1.28
C GLN A 5 0.87 -1.02 -2.00
N GLY A 6 1.60 -1.98 -2.55
CA GLY A 6 2.92 -1.78 -3.13
C GLY A 6 2.97 -2.10 -4.61
N ASP A 7 4.16 -2.42 -5.08
CA ASP A 7 4.48 -2.63 -6.49
C ASP A 7 4.93 -4.08 -6.80
N GLU A 8 4.89 -4.43 -8.09
CA GLU A 8 5.46 -5.64 -8.68
C GLU A 8 5.06 -6.95 -7.95
N MET A 9 6.01 -7.86 -7.74
CA MET A 9 5.77 -9.16 -7.11
C MET A 9 5.31 -9.04 -5.66
N THR A 10 5.71 -7.98 -4.95
CA THR A 10 5.31 -7.80 -3.55
C THR A 10 3.83 -7.49 -3.41
N ARG A 11 3.22 -6.78 -4.37
CA ARG A 11 1.77 -6.59 -4.43
C ARG A 11 1.02 -7.91 -4.56
N VAL A 12 1.48 -8.80 -5.45
CA VAL A 12 0.86 -10.12 -5.66
C VAL A 12 1.00 -11.00 -4.41
N ILE A 13 2.20 -11.05 -3.82
CA ILE A 13 2.45 -11.83 -2.61
C ILE A 13 1.61 -11.30 -1.43
N TRP A 14 1.43 -9.98 -1.33
CA TRP A 14 0.65 -9.36 -0.26
C TRP A 14 -0.82 -9.79 -0.28
N GLU A 15 -1.45 -9.84 -1.46
CA GLU A 15 -2.82 -10.37 -1.60
C GLU A 15 -2.90 -11.84 -1.17
N LEU A 16 -1.93 -12.68 -1.59
CA LEU A 16 -1.87 -14.08 -1.16
C LEU A 16 -1.71 -14.24 0.35
N ILE A 17 -0.91 -13.39 1.01
CA ILE A 17 -0.75 -13.39 2.47
C ILE A 17 -2.08 -13.04 3.15
N LYS A 18 -2.76 -11.98 2.70
CA LYS A 18 -4.05 -11.58 3.28
C LYS A 18 -5.08 -12.69 3.16
N GLU A 19 -5.24 -13.26 1.97
CA GLU A 19 -6.24 -14.30 1.69
C GLU A 19 -5.96 -15.61 2.42
N LYS A 20 -4.70 -16.05 2.48
CA LYS A 20 -4.36 -17.38 3.02
C LYS A 20 -4.03 -17.39 4.50
N LEU A 21 -3.50 -16.28 5.02
CA LEU A 21 -2.87 -16.25 6.34
C LEU A 21 -3.50 -15.24 7.31
N ILE A 22 -4.32 -14.29 6.84
CA ILE A 22 -4.92 -13.27 7.70
C ILE A 22 -6.43 -13.43 7.79
N PHE A 23 -7.15 -13.22 6.68
CA PHE A 23 -8.62 -13.20 6.67
C PHE A 23 -9.30 -14.53 7.04
N PRO A 24 -8.68 -15.71 6.90
CA PRO A 24 -9.27 -16.95 7.45
C PRO A 24 -9.33 -16.97 8.99
N TYR A 25 -8.57 -16.11 9.65
CA TYR A 25 -8.37 -16.16 11.10
C TYR A 25 -8.74 -14.86 11.81
N VAL A 26 -8.73 -13.72 11.12
CA VAL A 26 -8.95 -12.40 11.71
C VAL A 26 -9.81 -11.56 10.76
N ASP A 27 -10.92 -11.04 11.28
CA ASP A 27 -11.68 -9.98 10.62
C ASP A 27 -11.04 -8.63 10.95
N LEU A 28 -10.75 -7.83 9.92
CA LEU A 28 -10.00 -6.57 10.04
C LEU A 28 -10.71 -5.46 9.28
N ASP A 29 -10.94 -4.33 9.96
CA ASP A 29 -11.26 -3.07 9.32
C ASP A 29 -9.97 -2.48 8.70
N LEU A 30 -9.90 -2.49 7.37
CA LEU A 30 -8.76 -2.01 6.60
C LEU A 30 -9.08 -0.68 5.92
N HIS A 31 -8.22 0.32 6.15
CA HIS A 31 -8.20 1.56 5.39
C HIS A 31 -7.08 1.43 4.35
N SER A 32 -7.45 1.05 3.13
CA SER A 32 -6.50 0.72 2.06
C SER A 32 -6.17 1.93 1.19
N TYR A 33 -4.88 2.11 0.95
CA TYR A 33 -4.31 3.15 0.09
C TYR A 33 -3.38 2.49 -0.93
N ASP A 34 -3.59 2.77 -2.22
CA ASP A 34 -2.75 2.22 -3.29
C ASP A 34 -1.50 3.10 -3.48
N LEU A 35 -0.35 2.65 -2.99
CA LEU A 35 0.94 3.31 -3.24
C LEU A 35 1.69 2.70 -4.43
N GLY A 36 0.99 1.97 -5.30
CA GLY A 36 1.53 1.58 -6.60
C GLY A 36 2.01 2.80 -7.39
N ILE A 37 3.07 2.64 -8.18
CA ILE A 37 3.72 3.75 -8.88
C ILE A 37 2.76 4.50 -9.81
N GLU A 38 1.89 3.78 -10.52
CA GLU A 38 0.89 4.38 -11.42
C GLU A 38 -0.13 5.23 -10.65
N HIS A 39 -0.54 4.79 -9.46
CA HIS A 39 -1.51 5.52 -8.64
C HIS A 39 -0.87 6.74 -7.94
N ARG A 40 0.38 6.60 -7.51
CA ARG A 40 1.17 7.74 -7.02
C ARG A 40 1.34 8.78 -8.11
N ASP A 41 1.67 8.39 -9.34
CA ASP A 41 1.78 9.33 -10.45
C ASP A 41 0.44 10.02 -10.76
N ALA A 42 -0.64 9.23 -10.93
CA ALA A 42 -1.98 9.73 -11.21
C ALA A 42 -2.52 10.72 -10.14
N THR A 43 -2.05 10.59 -8.89
CA THR A 43 -2.47 11.47 -7.78
C THR A 43 -1.49 12.60 -7.49
N ASN A 44 -0.42 12.76 -8.28
CA ASN A 44 0.73 13.64 -7.96
C ASN A 44 1.24 13.38 -6.53
N ASP A 45 1.37 12.10 -6.20
CA ASP A 45 1.83 11.54 -4.92
C ASP A 45 0.99 11.92 -3.68
N LYS A 46 -0.20 12.51 -3.88
CA LYS A 46 -1.10 12.88 -2.77
C LYS A 46 -1.55 11.66 -1.96
N VAL A 47 -1.75 10.52 -2.60
CA VAL A 47 -2.14 9.27 -1.92
C VAL A 47 -1.13 8.85 -0.84
N THR A 48 0.17 9.14 -1.05
CA THR A 48 1.23 8.83 -0.09
C THR A 48 1.09 9.68 1.18
N VAL A 49 0.74 10.95 1.03
CA VAL A 49 0.48 11.86 2.15
C VAL A 49 -0.80 11.47 2.88
N GLU A 50 -1.85 11.15 2.15
CA GLU A 50 -3.13 10.70 2.73
C GLU A 50 -2.98 9.42 3.53
N ALA A 51 -2.20 8.46 3.03
CA ALA A 51 -1.86 7.24 3.76
C ALA A 51 -1.09 7.56 5.06
N ALA A 52 -0.13 8.49 5.01
CA ALA A 52 0.63 8.91 6.19
C ALA A 52 -0.27 9.60 7.24
N GLU A 53 -1.20 10.47 6.82
CA GLU A 53 -2.18 11.10 7.72
C GLU A 53 -3.16 10.07 8.30
N ALA A 54 -3.58 9.07 7.52
CA ALA A 54 -4.39 7.98 8.02
C ALA A 54 -3.64 7.17 9.09
N ILE A 55 -2.35 6.88 8.91
CA ILE A 55 -1.55 6.19 9.93
C ILE A 55 -1.50 7.02 11.22
N LYS A 56 -1.32 8.35 11.13
CA LYS A 56 -1.38 9.22 12.32
C LYS A 56 -2.72 9.12 13.04
N LYS A 57 -3.83 9.03 12.29
CA LYS A 57 -5.19 8.91 12.85
C LYS A 57 -5.46 7.54 13.48
N TYR A 58 -5.02 6.47 12.84
CA TYR A 58 -5.35 5.08 13.22
C TYR A 58 -4.21 4.33 13.94
N ASN A 59 -3.07 5.00 14.14
CA ASN A 59 -1.86 4.58 14.87
C ASN A 59 -1.07 3.40 14.30
N VAL A 60 -1.69 2.52 13.52
CA VAL A 60 -1.06 1.29 13.00
C VAL A 60 -1.16 1.24 11.49
N GLY A 61 -0.01 1.15 10.83
CA GLY A 61 0.12 1.02 9.39
C GLY A 61 0.93 -0.22 8.99
N ILE A 62 0.54 -0.86 7.90
CA ILE A 62 1.28 -1.95 7.25
C ILE A 62 1.57 -1.54 5.82
N LYS A 63 2.85 -1.61 5.43
CA LYS A 63 3.32 -1.12 4.13
C LYS A 63 3.93 -2.23 3.30
N CYS A 64 3.40 -2.44 2.10
CA CYS A 64 4.06 -3.27 1.09
C CYS A 64 5.17 -2.48 0.37
N ALA A 65 6.16 -3.18 -0.18
CA ALA A 65 7.30 -2.55 -0.83
C ALA A 65 6.87 -1.76 -2.07
N THR A 66 7.44 -0.58 -2.27
CA THR A 66 7.10 0.34 -3.37
C THR A 66 8.34 0.68 -4.16
N ILE A 67 8.19 0.90 -5.46
CA ILE A 67 9.24 1.41 -6.33
C ILE A 67 9.57 2.85 -5.91
N THR A 68 10.86 3.17 -5.80
CA THR A 68 11.33 4.56 -5.88
C THR A 68 11.85 4.75 -7.30
N PRO A 69 11.16 5.49 -8.18
CA PRO A 69 11.55 5.58 -9.58
C PRO A 69 12.88 6.33 -9.70
N ASP A 70 13.79 5.81 -10.52
CA ASP A 70 14.98 6.52 -10.98
C ASP A 70 14.75 7.05 -12.40
N GLU A 71 15.73 7.76 -12.97
CA GLU A 71 15.65 8.31 -14.34
C GLU A 71 15.35 7.24 -15.42
N LYS A 72 15.57 5.95 -15.14
CA LYS A 72 15.27 4.84 -16.06
C LYS A 72 13.84 4.32 -15.94
N ARG A 73 13.12 4.68 -14.86
CA ARG A 73 11.73 4.30 -14.61
C ARG A 73 10.76 5.48 -14.74
N VAL A 74 11.25 6.68 -15.00
CA VAL A 74 10.45 7.84 -15.40
C VAL A 74 10.42 7.86 -16.94
N GLU A 75 9.42 7.20 -17.52
CA GLU A 75 9.01 7.34 -18.94
C GLU A 75 7.53 7.71 -19.01
#